data_AF-A0A951MB14-F1
#
_entry.id   AF-A0A951MB14-F1
#
_cell.length_a   1.000
_cell.length_b   1.000
_cell.length_c   1.000
_cell.angle_alpha   90.00
_cell.angle_beta   90.00
_cell.angle_gamma   90.00
#
_symmetry.space_group_name_H-M   'P 1'
#
loop_
_entity.id
_entity.type
_entity.pdbx_description
1 polymer ?
#
loop_
_entity_poly.entity_id
_entity_poly.type
_entity_poly.pdbx_seq_one_letter_code
_entity_poly.pdbx_strand_id
1 'polypeptide(L)'
;MLKVLRPLAARIEGFIDRIGSLTAWIALVMIGLVATNVVLRYTLSFGSVWAQELEWHLLAALILLGMSHALQRGDNVRVDLFYARYSPRGKRVVDVVSALLLIAVSLAFIWLSLGYVEQSRSINEASADPGGIPLRWLVKALIPLGYGLLVLQQLAHLVRLLDAPLATPEEASHV
;
A
#
# COMPACT_ATOMS: atom_id res chain seq x y z
N MET A 1 29.86 0.33 -1.16
CA MET A 1 28.53 0.10 -1.78
C MET A 1 27.38 0.58 -0.89
N LEU A 2 27.24 0.10 0.35
CA LEU A 2 26.14 0.47 1.27
C LEU A 2 26.01 1.99 1.56
N LYS A 3 27.12 2.74 1.67
CA LYS A 3 27.11 4.20 1.87
C LYS A 3 26.35 4.97 0.78
N VAL A 4 26.33 4.46 -0.45
CA VAL A 4 25.61 5.07 -1.59
C VAL A 4 24.13 4.69 -1.60
N LEU A 5 23.78 3.52 -1.04
CA LEU A 5 22.39 3.04 -0.99
C LEU A 5 21.60 3.66 0.16
N ARG A 6 22.24 4.06 1.26
CA ARG A 6 21.61 4.77 2.39
C ARG A 6 20.83 6.04 1.98
N PRO A 7 21.42 7.01 1.25
CA PRO A 7 20.67 8.21 0.86
C PRO A 7 19.55 7.89 -0.12
N LEU A 8 19.68 6.84 -0.93
CA LEU A 8 18.61 6.39 -1.82
C LEU A 8 17.43 5.83 -1.02
N ALA A 9 17.68 4.97 -0.04
CA ALA A 9 16.65 4.43 0.86
C ALA A 9 15.90 5.56 1.59
N ALA A 10 16.62 6.55 2.12
CA ALA A 10 16.00 7.71 2.77
C ALA A 10 15.14 8.56 1.82
N ARG A 11 15.55 8.71 0.54
CA ARG A 11 14.74 9.39 -0.47
C ARG A 11 13.47 8.63 -0.81
N ILE A 12 13.55 7.31 -0.91
CA ILE A 12 12.39 6.43 -1.13
C ILE A 12 11.43 6.54 0.05
N GLU A 13 11.94 6.43 1.27
CA GLU A 13 11.15 6.59 2.51
C GLU A 13 10.43 7.94 2.54
N GLY A 14 11.13 9.04 2.26
CA GLY A 14 10.51 10.37 2.22
C GLY A 14 9.52 10.58 1.06
N PHE A 15 9.68 9.85 -0.05
CA PHE A 15 8.68 9.83 -1.12
C PHE A 15 7.41 9.09 -0.68
N ILE A 16 7.55 7.98 0.03
CA ILE A 16 6.44 7.19 0.57
C ILE A 16 5.69 7.98 1.64
N ASP A 17 6.38 8.71 2.51
CA ASP A 17 5.76 9.61 3.50
C ASP A 17 4.86 10.67 2.84
N ARG A 18 5.31 11.25 1.71
CA ARG A 18 4.52 12.22 0.95
C ARG A 18 3.27 11.58 0.34
N ILE A 19 3.40 10.37 -0.21
CA ILE A 19 2.24 9.63 -0.74
C ILE A 19 1.28 9.28 0.41
N GLY A 20 1.79 8.80 1.54
CA GLY A 20 0.98 8.52 2.73
C GLY A 20 0.21 9.76 3.21
N SER A 21 0.84 10.92 3.18
CA SER A 21 0.20 12.20 3.50
C SER A 21 -0.88 12.58 2.48
N LEU A 22 -0.66 12.32 1.18
CA LEU A 22 -1.66 12.51 0.13
C LEU A 22 -2.87 11.58 0.33
N THR A 23 -2.62 10.34 0.78
CA THR A 23 -3.67 9.36 1.07
C THR A 23 -4.63 9.85 2.16
N ALA A 24 -4.17 10.63 3.13
CA ALA A 24 -5.05 11.24 4.14
C ALA A 24 -6.08 12.20 3.52
N TRP A 25 -5.70 12.93 2.46
CA TRP A 25 -6.64 13.78 1.73
C TRP A 25 -7.66 12.96 0.94
N ILE A 26 -7.26 11.82 0.36
CA ILE A 26 -8.18 10.87 -0.28
C ILE A 26 -9.21 10.38 0.73
N ALA A 27 -8.78 10.05 1.95
CA ALA A 27 -9.67 9.65 3.04
C ALA A 27 -10.71 10.74 3.36
N LEU A 28 -10.27 11.99 3.48
CA LEU A 28 -11.15 13.13 3.77
C LEU A 28 -12.19 13.32 2.66
N VAL A 29 -11.77 13.26 1.40
CA VAL A 29 -12.67 13.36 0.24
C VAL A 29 -13.68 12.21 0.24
N MET A 30 -13.24 10.98 0.51
CA MET A 30 -14.11 9.81 0.60
C MET A 30 -15.16 9.97 1.72
N ILE A 31 -14.76 10.43 2.90
CA ILE A 31 -15.68 10.68 4.02
C ILE A 31 -16.71 11.73 3.64
N GLY A 32 -16.28 12.84 3.02
CA GLY A 32 -17.19 13.89 2.55
C GLY A 32 -18.18 13.39 1.50
N LEU A 33 -17.72 12.56 0.57
CA LEU A 33 -18.56 11.94 -0.45
C LEU A 33 -19.62 11.02 0.17
N VAL A 34 -19.21 10.11 1.06
CA VAL A 34 -20.13 9.19 1.77
C VAL A 34 -21.15 9.98 2.59
N ALA A 35 -20.71 10.97 3.36
CA ALA A 35 -21.60 11.80 4.17
C ALA A 35 -22.63 12.54 3.31
N THR A 36 -22.18 13.13 2.20
CA THR A 36 -23.07 13.83 1.26
C THR A 36 -24.07 12.86 0.63
N ASN A 37 -23.61 11.68 0.18
CA ASN A 37 -24.45 10.67 -0.44
C ASN A 37 -25.53 10.16 0.54
N VAL A 38 -25.16 9.94 1.81
CA VAL A 38 -26.09 9.56 2.88
C VAL A 38 -27.13 10.65 3.10
N VAL A 39 -26.72 11.91 3.25
CA VAL A 39 -27.64 13.03 3.48
C VAL A 39 -28.62 13.17 2.31
N LEU A 40 -28.13 13.20 1.07
CA LEU A 40 -28.99 13.32 -0.12
C LEU A 40 -29.97 12.14 -0.25
N ARG A 41 -29.51 10.92 0.04
CA ARG A 41 -30.33 9.71 -0.06
C ARG A 41 -31.48 9.71 0.95
N TYR A 42 -31.22 10.09 2.20
CA TYR A 42 -32.24 10.03 3.24
C TYR A 42 -33.11 11.28 3.36
N THR A 43 -32.61 12.45 2.95
CA THR A 43 -33.39 13.71 3.05
C THR A 43 -34.10 14.08 1.75
N LEU A 44 -33.47 13.83 0.59
CA LEU A 44 -34.00 14.21 -0.72
C LEU A 44 -34.42 13.01 -1.57
N SER A 45 -34.30 11.78 -1.04
CA SER A 45 -34.55 10.54 -1.79
C SER A 45 -33.77 10.45 -3.11
N PHE A 46 -32.63 11.14 -3.19
CA PHE A 46 -31.77 11.19 -4.37
C PHE A 46 -30.56 10.27 -4.16
N GLY A 47 -30.37 9.30 -5.06
CA GLY A 47 -29.23 8.39 -5.04
C GLY A 47 -28.46 8.43 -6.35
N SER A 48 -27.14 8.55 -6.28
CA SER A 48 -26.26 8.50 -7.46
C SER A 48 -25.44 7.22 -7.46
N VAL A 49 -25.62 6.39 -8.50
CA VAL A 49 -24.82 5.18 -8.73
C VAL A 49 -23.34 5.53 -8.90
N TRP A 50 -23.07 6.59 -9.67
CA TRP A 50 -21.72 7.12 -9.87
C TRP A 50 -21.02 7.46 -8.54
N ALA A 51 -21.72 8.17 -7.63
CA ALA A 51 -21.17 8.54 -6.34
C ALA A 51 -20.87 7.31 -5.49
N GLN A 52 -21.80 6.35 -5.45
CA GLN A 52 -21.60 5.10 -4.73
C GLN A 52 -20.40 4.33 -5.28
N GLU A 53 -20.28 4.16 -6.59
CA GLU A 53 -19.11 3.52 -7.18
C GLU A 53 -17.82 4.28 -6.83
N LEU A 54 -17.83 5.61 -6.91
CA LEU A 54 -16.66 6.42 -6.58
C LEU A 54 -16.18 6.19 -5.14
N GLU A 55 -17.07 5.93 -4.18
CA GLU A 55 -16.69 5.59 -2.80
C GLU A 55 -15.79 4.34 -2.75
N TRP A 56 -16.15 3.27 -3.47
CA TRP A 56 -15.33 2.04 -3.53
C TRP A 56 -14.01 2.26 -4.26
N HIS A 57 -14.01 3.10 -5.31
CA HIS A 57 -12.80 3.46 -6.06
C HIS A 57 -11.83 4.29 -5.20
N LEU A 58 -12.34 5.24 -4.41
CA LEU A 58 -11.54 6.00 -3.45
C LEU A 58 -11.02 5.12 -2.31
N LEU A 59 -11.82 4.17 -1.83
CA LEU A 59 -11.38 3.19 -0.84
C LEU A 59 -10.23 2.32 -1.38
N ALA A 60 -10.34 1.85 -2.63
CA ALA A 60 -9.27 1.10 -3.29
C ALA A 60 -7.99 1.94 -3.41
N ALA A 61 -8.11 3.22 -3.81
CA ALA A 61 -6.98 4.14 -3.86
C ALA A 61 -6.34 4.35 -2.49
N LEU A 62 -7.17 4.51 -1.45
CA LEU A 62 -6.71 4.70 -0.09
C LEU A 62 -5.89 3.51 0.41
N ILE A 63 -6.36 2.29 0.18
CA ILE A 63 -5.66 1.07 0.59
C ILE A 63 -4.37 0.89 -0.22
N LEU A 64 -4.45 0.95 -1.55
CA LEU A 64 -3.31 0.66 -2.44
C LEU A 64 -2.18 1.68 -2.31
N LEU A 65 -2.51 2.96 -2.14
CA LEU A 65 -1.50 4.01 -1.93
C LEU A 65 -1.01 4.06 -0.48
N GLY A 66 -1.90 3.80 0.49
CA GLY A 66 -1.60 3.85 1.92
C GLY A 66 -0.82 2.66 2.47
N MET A 67 -0.93 1.47 1.86
CA MET A 67 -0.33 0.24 2.40
C MET A 67 1.19 0.29 2.52
N SER A 68 1.88 0.96 1.58
CA SER A 68 3.33 1.13 1.62
C SER A 68 3.79 2.00 2.81
N HIS A 69 3.04 3.05 3.10
CA HIS A 69 3.27 3.94 4.23
C HIS A 69 2.90 3.27 5.57
N ALA A 70 1.83 2.49 5.63
CA ALA A 70 1.52 1.67 6.81
C ALA A 70 2.64 0.64 7.09
N LEU A 71 3.17 0.01 6.04
CA LEU A 71 4.31 -0.92 6.14
C LEU A 71 5.58 -0.23 6.65
N GLN A 72 5.85 0.99 6.18
CA GLN A 72 6.98 1.81 6.63
C GLN A 72 6.92 2.11 8.12
N ARG A 73 5.72 2.40 8.66
CA ARG A 73 5.51 2.69 10.08
C ARG A 73 5.44 1.46 10.98
N GLY A 74 5.34 0.27 10.38
CA GLY A 74 5.20 -0.97 11.12
C GLY A 74 3.79 -1.21 11.67
N ASP A 75 2.78 -0.51 11.13
CA ASP A 75 1.38 -0.59 11.57
C ASP A 75 0.69 -1.90 11.13
N ASN A 76 1.40 -2.78 10.42
CA ASN A 76 0.88 -4.08 10.02
C ASN A 76 0.91 -5.07 11.18
N VAL A 77 -0.12 -5.90 11.28
CA VAL A 77 -0.21 -6.97 12.26
C VAL A 77 0.94 -7.96 12.04
N ARG A 78 1.80 -8.10 13.04
CA ARG A 78 2.90 -9.07 13.09
C ARG A 78 2.55 -10.18 14.07
N VAL A 79 2.93 -11.41 13.75
CA VAL A 79 2.76 -12.55 14.66
C VAL A 79 4.01 -12.65 15.53
N ASP A 80 3.96 -12.01 16.70
CA ASP A 80 5.15 -11.89 17.56
C ASP A 80 5.40 -13.13 18.45
N LEU A 81 4.46 -14.07 18.52
CA LEU A 81 4.53 -15.25 19.42
C LEU A 81 5.80 -16.09 19.22
N PHE A 82 6.19 -16.32 17.97
CA PHE A 82 7.40 -17.07 17.64
C PHE A 82 8.62 -16.14 17.51
N TYR A 83 8.41 -14.94 16.98
CA TYR A 83 9.47 -13.96 16.72
C TYR A 83 10.15 -13.46 18.01
N ALA A 84 9.40 -13.37 19.11
CA ALA A 84 9.93 -12.92 20.40
C ALA A 84 11.09 -13.77 20.92
N ARG A 85 11.08 -15.09 20.64
CA ARG A 85 12.08 -16.05 21.13
C ARG A 85 13.34 -16.14 20.25
N TYR A 86 13.39 -15.43 19.13
CA TYR A 86 14.49 -15.56 18.17
C TYR A 86 15.70 -14.75 18.60
N SER A 87 16.90 -15.30 18.35
CA SER A 87 18.15 -14.56 18.52
C SER A 87 18.21 -13.34 17.58
N PRO A 88 19.05 -12.32 17.85
CA PRO A 88 19.18 -11.15 16.96
C PRO A 88 19.48 -11.51 15.50
N ARG A 89 20.24 -12.59 15.27
CA ARG A 89 20.50 -13.13 13.94
C ARG A 89 19.26 -13.79 13.32
N GLY A 90 18.51 -14.56 14.11
CA GLY A 90 17.27 -15.19 13.67
C GLY A 90 16.22 -14.17 13.26
N LYS A 91 16.01 -13.12 14.08
CA LYS A 91 15.11 -12.00 13.78
C LYS A 91 15.45 -11.34 12.44
N ARG A 92 16.74 -11.02 12.23
CA ARG A 92 17.22 -10.44 10.97
C ARG A 92 16.99 -11.34 9.75
N VAL A 93 17.23 -12.64 9.87
CA VAL A 93 16.99 -13.59 8.77
C VAL A 93 15.51 -13.61 8.42
N VAL A 94 14.62 -13.67 9.41
CA VAL A 94 13.18 -13.61 9.18
C VAL A 94 12.79 -12.32 8.49
N ASP A 95 13.24 -11.17 8.97
CA ASP A 95 12.89 -9.87 8.38
C ASP A 95 13.35 -9.76 6.92
N VAL A 96 14.56 -10.23 6.60
CA VAL A 96 15.07 -10.26 5.23
C VAL A 96 14.25 -11.21 4.36
N VAL A 97 13.95 -12.42 4.83
CA VAL A 97 13.15 -13.39 4.06
C VAL A 97 11.74 -12.87 3.84
N SER A 98 11.08 -12.33 4.87
CA SER A 98 9.76 -11.70 4.76
C SER A 98 9.78 -10.54 3.78
N ALA A 99 10.83 -9.73 3.77
CA ALA A 99 10.97 -8.63 2.82
C ALA A 99 11.11 -9.11 1.36
N LEU A 100 11.94 -10.12 1.13
CA LEU A 100 12.12 -10.72 -0.20
C LEU A 100 10.85 -11.41 -0.71
N LEU A 101 10.14 -12.15 0.16
CA LEU A 101 8.86 -12.76 -0.19
C LEU A 101 7.81 -11.71 -0.54
N LEU A 102 7.72 -10.62 0.23
CA LEU A 102 6.77 -9.55 -0.09
C LEU A 102 7.12 -8.86 -1.42
N ILE A 103 8.41 -8.67 -1.73
CA ILE A 103 8.84 -8.15 -3.04
C ILE A 103 8.42 -9.12 -4.15
N ALA A 104 8.67 -10.42 -4.00
CA ALA A 104 8.31 -11.43 -5.00
C ALA A 104 6.80 -11.46 -5.27
N VAL A 105 5.99 -11.48 -4.21
CA VAL A 105 4.53 -11.40 -4.32
C VAL A 105 4.09 -10.10 -4.98
N SER A 106 4.66 -8.96 -4.57
CA SER A 106 4.31 -7.65 -5.14
C SER A 106 4.64 -7.56 -6.63
N LEU A 107 5.78 -8.11 -7.07
CA LEU A 107 6.15 -8.19 -8.48
C LEU A 107 5.19 -9.10 -9.27
N ALA A 108 4.75 -10.21 -8.69
CA ALA A 108 3.74 -11.08 -9.31
C ALA A 108 2.40 -10.34 -9.50
N PHE A 109 1.96 -9.58 -8.50
CA PHE A 109 0.76 -8.74 -8.62
C PHE A 109 0.92 -7.65 -9.68
N ILE A 110 2.08 -6.98 -9.77
CA ILE A 110 2.36 -6.00 -10.83
C ILE A 110 2.24 -6.69 -12.20
N TRP A 111 2.91 -7.82 -12.39
CA TRP A 111 2.92 -8.53 -13.67
C TRP A 111 1.51 -8.96 -14.10
N LEU A 112 0.73 -9.55 -13.20
CA LEU A 112 -0.65 -9.98 -13.48
C LEU A 112 -1.58 -8.79 -13.73
N SER A 113 -1.45 -7.73 -12.93
CA SER A 113 -2.32 -6.56 -13.02
C SER A 113 -2.11 -5.73 -14.28
N LEU A 114 -0.91 -5.73 -14.88
CA LEU A 114 -0.68 -5.05 -16.16
C LEU A 114 -1.57 -5.61 -17.27
N GLY A 115 -1.69 -6.94 -17.38
CA GLY A 115 -2.61 -7.57 -18.33
C GLY A 115 -4.07 -7.26 -18.02
N TYR A 116 -4.43 -7.21 -16.74
CA TYR A 116 -5.78 -6.86 -16.29
C TYR A 116 -6.16 -5.40 -16.62
N VAL A 117 -5.23 -4.46 -16.48
CA VAL A 117 -5.40 -3.05 -16.84
C VAL A 117 -5.54 -2.89 -18.35
N GLU A 118 -4.66 -3.54 -19.13
CA GLU A 118 -4.67 -3.44 -20.59
C GLU A 118 -5.95 -4.05 -21.20
N GLN A 119 -6.40 -5.18 -20.66
CA GLN A 119 -7.68 -5.76 -21.06
C GLN A 119 -8.83 -4.77 -20.81
N SER A 120 -8.89 -4.17 -19.62
CA SER A 120 -9.92 -3.19 -19.25
C SER A 120 -9.91 -1.97 -20.17
N ARG A 121 -8.72 -1.50 -20.54
CA ARG A 121 -8.53 -0.35 -21.43
C ARG A 121 -8.94 -0.67 -22.87
N SER A 122 -8.55 -1.84 -23.39
CA SER A 122 -8.82 -2.23 -24.78
C SER A 122 -10.32 -2.40 -25.07
N ILE A 123 -11.11 -2.80 -24.07
CA ILE A 123 -12.56 -2.92 -24.18
C ILE A 123 -13.32 -1.65 -23.74
N ASN A 124 -12.63 -0.57 -23.39
CA ASN A 124 -13.20 0.63 -22.75
C ASN A 124 -14.19 0.28 -21.64
N GLU A 125 -13.74 -0.52 -20.67
CA GLU A 125 -14.60 -1.05 -19.63
C GLU A 125 -15.27 0.06 -18.82
N ALA A 126 -16.59 0.10 -18.92
CA ALA A 126 -17.47 0.95 -18.14
C ALA A 126 -18.24 0.12 -17.10
N SER A 127 -18.87 0.79 -16.15
CA SER A 127 -19.79 0.13 -15.25
C SER A 127 -20.96 -0.52 -15.96
N ALA A 128 -21.36 -1.70 -15.47
CA ALA A 128 -22.56 -2.38 -15.92
C ALA A 128 -23.84 -1.69 -15.40
N ASP A 129 -23.72 -0.90 -14.33
CA ASP A 129 -24.85 -0.20 -13.75
C ASP A 129 -25.16 1.11 -14.51
N PRO A 130 -26.43 1.40 -14.80
CA PRO A 130 -26.82 2.64 -15.45
C PRO A 130 -26.34 3.88 -14.67
N GLY A 131 -25.56 4.73 -15.32
CA GLY A 131 -24.98 5.92 -14.70
C GLY A 131 -23.75 5.65 -13.82
N GLY A 132 -23.13 4.47 -13.92
CA GLY A 132 -21.88 4.16 -13.23
C GLY A 132 -20.62 4.76 -13.90
N ILE A 133 -19.44 4.45 -13.37
CA ILE A 133 -18.19 5.08 -13.82
C ILE A 133 -17.76 4.54 -15.20
N PRO A 134 -17.43 5.43 -16.17
CA PRO A 134 -17.11 5.02 -17.54
C PRO A 134 -15.68 4.52 -17.76
N LEU A 135 -14.75 4.79 -16.82
CA LEU A 135 -13.30 4.54 -16.99
C LEU A 135 -12.77 3.63 -15.88
N ARG A 136 -13.24 2.37 -15.81
CA ARG A 136 -12.86 1.43 -14.73
C ARG A 136 -11.38 1.07 -14.72
N TRP A 137 -10.70 1.17 -15.86
CA TRP A 137 -9.27 0.89 -15.97
C TRP A 137 -8.42 1.78 -15.05
N LEU A 138 -8.88 3.00 -14.71
CA LEU A 138 -8.15 3.92 -13.83
C LEU A 138 -7.90 3.31 -12.45
N VAL A 139 -8.89 2.64 -11.87
CA VAL A 139 -8.72 2.02 -10.56
C VAL A 139 -7.99 0.70 -10.63
N LYS A 140 -8.14 -0.05 -11.72
CA LYS A 140 -7.29 -1.22 -11.96
C LYS A 140 -5.81 -0.81 -12.05
N ALA A 141 -5.51 0.37 -12.62
CA ALA A 141 -4.16 0.90 -12.71
C ALA A 141 -3.56 1.29 -11.34
N LEU A 142 -4.38 1.47 -10.30
CA LEU A 142 -3.89 1.66 -8.94
C LEU A 142 -3.24 0.40 -8.37
N ILE A 143 -3.57 -0.80 -8.89
CA ILE A 143 -2.99 -2.07 -8.44
C ILE A 143 -1.48 -2.10 -8.70
N PRO A 144 -0.99 -2.00 -9.96
CA PRO A 144 0.45 -2.01 -10.20
C PRO A 144 1.16 -0.82 -9.55
N LEU A 145 0.48 0.32 -9.41
CA LEU A 145 1.03 1.49 -8.72
C LEU A 145 1.26 1.21 -7.22
N GLY A 146 0.24 0.72 -6.50
CA GLY A 146 0.32 0.43 -5.06
C GLY A 146 1.34 -0.65 -4.73
N TYR A 147 1.35 -1.76 -5.49
CA TYR A 147 2.38 -2.79 -5.34
C TYR A 147 3.78 -2.30 -5.76
N GLY A 148 3.87 -1.37 -6.71
CA GLY A 148 5.12 -0.70 -7.03
C GLY A 148 5.69 0.09 -5.84
N LEU A 149 4.83 0.81 -5.12
CA LEU A 149 5.22 1.51 -3.89
C LEU A 149 5.65 0.54 -2.78
N LEU A 150 4.99 -0.61 -2.64
CA LEU A 150 5.43 -1.66 -1.72
C LEU A 150 6.82 -2.19 -2.05
N VAL A 151 7.11 -2.44 -3.33
CA VAL A 151 8.45 -2.89 -3.77
C VAL A 151 9.49 -1.84 -3.39
N LEU A 152 9.23 -0.56 -3.68
CA LEU A 152 10.13 0.53 -3.30
C LEU A 152 10.36 0.58 -1.79
N GLN A 153 9.30 0.48 -0.99
CA GLN A 153 9.40 0.47 0.47
C GLN A 153 10.27 -0.69 0.97
N GLN A 154 10.05 -1.89 0.45
CA GLN A 154 10.80 -3.08 0.89
C GLN A 154 12.25 -3.05 0.44
N LEU A 155 12.57 -2.44 -0.70
CA LEU A 155 13.95 -2.20 -1.11
C LEU A 155 14.65 -1.25 -0.13
N ALA A 156 14.00 -0.16 0.29
CA ALA A 156 14.53 0.74 1.32
C ALA A 156 14.72 0.00 2.65
N HIS A 157 13.73 -0.80 3.07
CA HIS A 157 13.79 -1.60 4.29
C HIS A 157 14.95 -2.62 4.28
N LEU A 158 15.17 -3.32 3.16
CA LEU A 158 16.29 -4.25 3.01
C LEU A 158 17.64 -3.56 3.15
N VAL A 159 17.81 -2.36 2.57
CA VAL A 159 19.04 -1.58 2.73
C VAL A 159 19.28 -1.26 4.21
N ARG A 160 18.24 -0.90 4.98
CA ARG A 160 18.33 -0.64 6.42
C ARG A 160 18.70 -1.89 7.21
N LEU A 161 18.09 -3.05 6.91
CA LEU A 161 18.36 -4.32 7.58
C LEU A 161 19.81 -4.80 7.38
N LEU A 162 20.35 -4.62 6.18
CA LEU A 162 21.73 -5.01 5.84
C LEU A 162 22.77 -4.06 6.45
N ASP A 163 22.39 -2.82 6.70
CA ASP A 163 23.25 -1.78 7.23
C ASP A 163 23.28 -1.73 8.76
N ALA A 164 22.22 -2.21 9.42
CA ALA A 164 22.12 -2.23 10.87
C ALA A 164 23.17 -3.18 11.51
N PRO A 165 23.90 -2.74 12.55
CA PRO A 165 24.75 -3.64 13.32
C PRO A 165 23.91 -4.73 13.98
N LEU A 166 24.48 -5.93 14.15
CA LEU A 166 23.80 -6.98 14.93
C LEU A 166 23.76 -6.53 16.39
N ALA A 167 22.56 -6.40 16.97
CA ALA A 167 22.43 -6.14 18.39
C ALA A 167 23.17 -7.22 19.18
N THR A 168 24.00 -6.80 20.14
CA THR A 168 24.71 -7.72 21.02
C THR A 168 23.71 -8.38 21.98
N PRO A 169 23.93 -9.65 22.39
CA PRO A 169 22.98 -10.39 23.23
C PRO A 169 22.59 -9.67 24.55
N GLU A 170 23.44 -8.80 25.08
CA GLU A 170 23.18 -7.99 26.29
C GLU A 170 22.05 -6.95 26.15
N GLU A 171 21.79 -6.45 24.94
CA GLU A 171 20.72 -5.45 24.72
C GLU A 171 19.34 -6.11 24.53
N ALA A 172 19.31 -7.40 24.23
CA ALA A 172 18.08 -8.15 23.95
C ALA A 172 17.37 -8.67 25.21
N SER A 173 17.97 -8.54 26.40
CA SER A 173 17.37 -8.96 27.67
C SER A 173 16.56 -7.86 28.40
N HIS A 174 16.52 -6.65 27.85
CA HIS A 174 15.85 -5.49 28.46
C HIS A 174 14.65 -4.95 27.65
N VAL A 175 14.19 -5.67 26.63
CA VAL A 175 12.97 -5.38 25.85
C VAL A 175 12.05 -6.58 25.90
#